data_AF-A0A1L9GYD6-F1
#
_entry.id   AF-A0A1L9GYD6-F1
#
_cell.length_a   1.000
_cell.length_b   1.000
_cell.length_c   1.000
_cell.angle_alpha   90.00
_cell.angle_beta   90.00
_cell.angle_gamma   90.00
#
_symmetry.space_group_name_H-M   'P 1'
#
loop_
_entity.id
_entity.type
_entity.pdbx_description
1 polymer ?
#
loop_
_entity_poly.entity_id
_entity_poly.type
_entity_poly.pdbx_seq_one_letter_code
_entity_poly.pdbx_strand_id
1 'polypeptide(L)'
;MQGWFTKKGTLSKMGRWQGDVEVQRNAIRFLVEHVMKLDDVTKLHQYDFASNRLGGLLERYFNSSPYAAVSFAFPELHIQQWEMETVPMGYWTAKEHRNAAIMRLGQKLGKNPERLSAQNFKDNGLGTLLSFPLYELIKDTSSVLGIKPWELSKVPINFWSDSEHVKEAMLWLEARTGKAPLELIGPDFISNSLYGLLQAFDGKTSAVLASAHPDLRLNPIIVAKVPDGYWSSLDNLREAVGSLVKETGKPSHMLTEKDYRTHKLGRLLARYGNSPLKIAKMLDPDLEVDPTVVRVPRGYWNSIANRQVAVIELLRKTGKKPAEIKEPDFNRYGLGSLIRLAERKQWTKTFLRKLEDTQAEEVKPKTS
;
A
#
# COMPACT_ATOMS: atom_id res chain seq x y z
N MET A 1 46.79 -42.38 28.67
CA MET A 1 45.34 -42.11 28.88
C MET A 1 44.65 -43.03 29.90
N GLN A 2 45.23 -44.15 30.37
CA GLN A 2 44.51 -45.14 31.20
C GLN A 2 44.43 -44.86 32.73
N GLY A 3 44.92 -43.74 33.25
CA GLY A 3 45.03 -43.52 34.71
C GLY A 3 43.98 -42.61 35.35
N TRP A 4 43.18 -41.86 34.56
CA TRP A 4 42.46 -40.69 35.09
C TRP A 4 40.95 -40.88 35.23
N PHE A 5 40.34 -41.89 34.60
CA PHE A 5 38.88 -42.04 34.60
C PHE A 5 38.48 -43.48 34.95
N THR A 6 37.80 -43.64 36.09
CA THR A 6 37.17 -44.91 36.46
C THR A 6 35.89 -45.13 35.65
N LYS A 7 35.41 -46.38 35.51
CA LYS A 7 34.17 -46.76 34.79
C LYS A 7 32.88 -46.02 35.25
N LYS A 8 32.97 -45.16 36.27
CA LYS A 8 31.91 -44.30 36.81
C LYS A 8 32.27 -42.79 36.79
N GLY A 9 33.26 -42.38 35.99
CA GLY A 9 33.63 -40.96 35.80
C GLY A 9 34.32 -40.29 37.00
N THR A 10 34.61 -41.00 38.09
CA THR A 10 35.29 -40.40 39.24
C THR A 10 36.81 -40.32 39.04
N LEU A 11 37.32 -39.10 38.95
CA LEU A 11 38.70 -38.72 39.30
C LEU A 11 38.84 -38.81 40.83
N SER A 12 39.81 -39.60 41.30
CA SER A 12 39.99 -39.87 42.73
C SER A 12 40.65 -38.68 43.46
N LYS A 13 40.10 -38.39 44.65
CA LYS A 13 40.66 -37.63 45.80
C LYS A 13 41.54 -36.40 45.51
N MET A 14 40.96 -35.25 45.86
CA MET A 14 41.61 -34.01 46.34
C MET A 14 42.71 -33.41 45.46
N GLY A 15 42.34 -32.43 44.64
CA GLY A 15 43.30 -31.60 43.93
C GLY A 15 42.65 -30.95 42.72
N ARG A 16 41.89 -29.90 43.02
CA ARG A 16 41.23 -28.90 42.17
C ARG A 16 41.66 -28.96 40.69
N TRP A 17 40.70 -28.74 39.78
CA TRP A 17 40.83 -28.35 38.37
C TRP A 17 41.80 -27.17 38.07
N GLN A 18 42.70 -26.83 38.99
CA GLN A 18 43.72 -25.78 38.92
C GLN A 18 44.68 -26.06 37.77
N GLY A 19 44.62 -25.19 36.77
CA GLY A 19 45.73 -24.92 35.85
C GLY A 19 45.82 -25.81 34.62
N ASP A 20 45.24 -27.01 34.62
CA ASP A 20 45.33 -27.91 33.46
C ASP A 20 44.09 -27.80 32.55
N VAL A 21 44.20 -26.89 31.58
CA VAL A 21 43.23 -26.66 30.48
C VAL A 21 42.89 -27.96 29.75
N GLU A 22 43.86 -28.86 29.59
CA GLU A 22 43.69 -30.10 28.85
C GLU A 22 42.89 -31.13 29.68
N VAL A 23 43.09 -31.15 31.00
CA VAL A 23 42.27 -31.97 31.91
C VAL A 23 40.81 -31.49 31.93
N GLN A 24 40.59 -30.18 31.96
CA GLN A 24 39.22 -29.61 31.90
C GLN A 24 38.53 -29.99 30.59
N ARG A 25 39.23 -29.84 29.45
CA ARG A 25 38.71 -30.19 28.12
C ARG A 25 38.38 -31.68 28.05
N ASN A 26 39.30 -32.55 28.44
CA ASN A 26 39.12 -33.99 28.38
C ASN A 26 38.02 -34.49 29.32
N ALA A 27 37.81 -33.86 30.47
CA ALA A 27 36.69 -34.21 31.35
C ALA A 27 35.33 -33.93 30.70
N ILE A 28 35.18 -32.78 30.01
CA ILE A 28 33.96 -32.42 29.28
C ILE A 28 33.75 -33.38 28.10
N ARG A 29 34.80 -33.64 27.32
CA ARG A 29 34.74 -34.59 26.19
C ARG A 29 34.39 -36.00 26.64
N PHE A 30 34.99 -36.47 27.74
CA PHE A 30 34.68 -37.78 28.31
C PHE A 30 33.23 -37.89 28.78
N LEU A 31 32.68 -36.84 29.42
CA LEU A 31 31.27 -36.78 29.79
C LEU A 31 30.37 -36.99 28.56
N VAL A 32 30.62 -36.23 27.50
CA VAL A 32 29.82 -36.25 26.27
C VAL A 32 29.98 -37.56 25.50
N GLU A 33 31.21 -37.96 25.20
CA GLU A 33 31.52 -39.07 24.28
C GLU A 33 31.36 -40.45 24.93
N HIS A 34 31.64 -40.58 26.23
CA HIS A 34 31.76 -41.90 26.88
C HIS A 34 30.72 -42.15 27.97
N VAL A 35 30.38 -41.13 28.78
CA VAL A 35 29.41 -41.28 29.87
C VAL A 35 27.99 -41.16 29.34
N MET A 36 27.70 -40.06 28.64
CA MET A 36 26.36 -39.77 28.12
C MET A 36 26.16 -40.29 26.69
N LYS A 37 27.24 -40.43 25.92
CA LYS A 37 27.23 -40.84 24.51
C LYS A 37 26.25 -39.98 23.70
N LEU A 38 26.36 -38.66 23.85
CA LEU A 38 25.52 -37.74 23.13
C LEU A 38 25.99 -37.65 21.68
N ASP A 39 25.07 -37.91 20.74
CA ASP A 39 25.29 -37.64 19.32
C ASP A 39 25.28 -36.14 19.00
N ASP A 40 24.70 -35.34 19.90
CA ASP A 40 24.57 -33.88 19.78
C ASP A 40 24.94 -33.22 21.10
N VAL A 41 26.09 -32.55 21.12
CA VAL A 41 26.65 -31.90 22.31
C VAL A 41 25.83 -30.69 22.78
N THR A 42 24.94 -30.17 21.93
CA THR A 42 24.08 -29.01 22.24
C THR A 42 22.99 -29.31 23.27
N LYS A 43 22.71 -30.61 23.50
CA LYS A 43 21.75 -31.14 24.49
C LYS A 43 22.31 -31.21 25.91
N LEU A 44 23.52 -30.70 26.12
CA LEU A 44 24.18 -30.74 27.42
C LEU A 44 23.65 -29.63 28.32
N HIS A 45 23.13 -30.01 29.49
CA HIS A 45 22.57 -29.09 30.49
C HIS A 45 23.43 -29.02 31.76
N GLN A 46 23.19 -27.99 32.59
CA GLN A 46 23.87 -27.85 33.89
C GLN A 46 23.69 -29.08 34.78
N TYR A 47 22.51 -29.71 34.73
CA TYR A 47 22.20 -30.91 35.51
C TYR A 47 23.10 -32.10 35.14
N ASP A 48 23.52 -32.22 33.88
CA ASP A 48 24.39 -33.31 33.44
C ASP A 48 25.77 -33.20 34.08
N PHE A 49 26.29 -31.98 34.23
CA PHE A 49 27.52 -31.73 34.98
C PHE A 49 27.33 -32.04 36.47
N ALA A 50 26.23 -31.58 37.07
CA ALA A 50 25.97 -31.78 38.50
C ALA A 50 25.83 -33.27 38.86
N SER A 51 25.02 -34.01 38.11
CA SER A 51 24.77 -35.45 38.31
C SER A 51 26.02 -36.31 38.09
N ASN A 52 26.95 -35.86 37.25
CA ASN A 52 28.22 -36.55 36.98
C ASN A 52 29.41 -35.99 37.79
N ARG A 53 29.15 -35.27 38.89
CA ARG A 53 30.18 -34.71 39.79
C ARG A 53 31.14 -33.71 39.13
N LEU A 54 30.72 -33.13 38.01
CA LEU A 54 31.41 -32.06 37.27
C LEU A 54 30.81 -30.66 37.53
N GLY A 55 29.82 -30.54 38.43
CA GLY A 55 29.20 -29.25 38.76
C GLY A 55 30.21 -28.19 39.21
N GLY A 56 31.20 -28.57 40.03
CA GLY A 56 32.25 -27.64 40.47
C GLY A 56 33.25 -27.22 39.37
N LEU A 57 33.40 -28.03 38.30
CA LEU A 57 34.13 -27.60 37.10
C LEU A 57 33.32 -26.53 36.35
N LEU A 58 32.04 -26.80 36.14
CA LEU A 58 31.15 -25.91 35.40
C LEU A 58 31.03 -24.55 36.09
N GLU A 59 30.80 -24.55 37.40
CA GLU A 59 30.65 -23.33 38.21
C GLU A 59 31.91 -22.47 38.18
N ARG A 60 33.09 -23.07 38.46
CA ARG A 60 34.32 -22.31 38.69
C ARG A 60 35.01 -21.82 37.43
N TYR A 61 34.94 -22.58 36.33
CA TYR A 61 35.70 -22.29 35.10
C TYR A 61 34.82 -21.83 33.95
N PHE A 62 33.52 -22.13 34.00
CA PHE A 62 32.59 -21.84 32.93
C PHE A 62 31.40 -21.00 33.41
N ASN A 63 31.45 -20.44 34.62
CA ASN A 63 30.39 -19.62 35.21
C ASN A 63 29.00 -20.29 35.13
N SER A 64 28.96 -21.59 35.41
CA SER A 64 27.74 -22.41 35.30
C SER A 64 27.12 -22.43 33.89
N SER A 65 27.90 -22.17 32.83
CA SER A 65 27.42 -22.14 31.45
C SER A 65 27.79 -23.43 30.69
N PRO A 66 26.82 -24.32 30.40
CA PRO A 66 27.05 -25.48 29.54
C PRO A 66 27.58 -25.10 28.17
N TYR A 67 27.10 -24.00 27.60
CA TYR A 67 27.62 -23.43 26.37
C TYR A 67 29.13 -23.16 26.45
N ALA A 68 29.58 -22.44 27.49
CA ALA A 68 31.00 -22.10 27.62
C ALA A 68 31.87 -23.35 27.75
N ALA A 69 31.39 -24.39 28.44
CA ALA A 69 32.07 -25.67 28.53
C ALA A 69 32.13 -26.38 27.17
N VAL A 70 31.03 -26.42 26.42
CA VAL A 70 30.96 -27.03 25.08
C VAL A 70 31.86 -26.30 24.09
N SER A 71 31.75 -24.97 23.98
CA SER A 71 32.58 -24.17 23.05
C SER A 71 34.07 -24.26 23.37
N PHE A 72 34.41 -24.44 24.65
CA PHE A 72 35.79 -24.67 25.08
C PHE A 72 36.30 -26.09 24.73
N ALA A 73 35.44 -27.10 24.89
CA ALA A 73 35.83 -28.50 24.71
C ALA A 73 35.80 -28.97 23.26
N PHE A 74 34.92 -28.37 22.46
CA PHE A 74 34.68 -28.68 21.05
C PHE A 74 34.73 -27.42 20.17
N PRO A 75 35.85 -26.65 20.16
CA PRO A 75 35.97 -25.43 19.38
C PRO A 75 35.79 -25.66 17.87
N GLU A 76 36.11 -26.87 17.38
CA GLU A 76 35.96 -27.30 15.99
C GLU A 76 34.50 -27.34 15.50
N LEU A 77 33.53 -27.42 16.41
CA LEU A 77 32.11 -27.46 16.06
C LEU A 77 31.51 -26.05 15.84
N HIS A 78 32.24 -24.98 16.21
CA HIS A 78 31.81 -23.59 16.04
C HIS A 78 30.38 -23.29 16.53
N ILE A 79 29.98 -23.98 17.60
CA ILE A 79 28.65 -23.91 18.21
C ILE A 79 28.42 -22.49 18.72
N GLN A 80 27.26 -21.94 18.39
CA GLN A 80 26.79 -20.67 18.92
C GLN A 80 25.91 -20.89 20.13
N GLN A 81 25.81 -19.88 20.98
CA GLN A 81 25.07 -19.99 22.23
C GLN A 81 23.59 -20.32 22.05
N TRP A 82 23.00 -19.89 20.94
CA TRP A 82 21.62 -20.18 20.56
C TRP A 82 21.41 -21.54 19.87
N GLU A 83 22.49 -22.26 19.55
CA GLU A 83 22.42 -23.63 19.03
C GLU A 83 22.32 -24.65 20.19
N MET A 84 22.60 -24.23 21.44
CA MET A 84 22.30 -25.01 22.64
C MET A 84 20.80 -25.17 22.85
N GLU A 85 20.37 -26.31 23.40
CA GLU A 85 18.94 -26.59 23.66
C GLU A 85 18.28 -25.55 24.57
N THR A 86 19.05 -24.97 25.50
CA THR A 86 18.60 -23.87 26.36
C THR A 86 19.49 -22.66 26.19
N VAL A 87 18.87 -21.50 25.97
CA VAL A 87 19.54 -20.21 25.90
C VAL A 87 19.36 -19.47 27.24
N PRO A 88 20.39 -18.82 27.80
CA PRO A 88 20.25 -18.13 29.09
C PRO A 88 19.15 -17.08 29.09
N MET A 89 18.53 -16.89 30.26
CA MET A 89 17.52 -15.86 30.46
C MET A 89 18.06 -14.49 30.09
N GLY A 90 17.30 -13.72 29.31
CA GLY A 90 17.70 -12.39 28.85
C GLY A 90 18.67 -12.37 27.66
N TYR A 91 19.14 -13.51 27.14
CA TYR A 91 20.08 -13.54 26.00
C TYR A 91 19.57 -12.77 24.78
N TRP A 92 18.29 -12.94 24.45
CA TRP A 92 17.66 -12.29 23.30
C TRP A 92 17.37 -10.80 23.48
N THR A 93 17.63 -10.22 24.66
CA THR A 93 17.42 -8.77 24.89
C THR A 93 18.38 -7.92 24.06
N ALA A 94 19.61 -8.40 23.84
CA ALA A 94 20.61 -7.77 22.98
C ALA A 94 20.23 -7.90 21.50
N LYS A 95 20.15 -6.77 20.79
CA LYS A 95 19.82 -6.71 19.35
C LYS A 95 20.85 -7.47 18.51
N GLU A 96 22.10 -7.40 18.92
CA GLU A 96 23.25 -8.00 18.27
C GLU A 96 23.11 -9.52 18.19
N HIS A 97 22.65 -10.16 19.28
CA HIS A 97 22.40 -11.60 19.30
C HIS A 97 21.26 -12.01 18.36
N ARG A 98 20.18 -11.21 18.33
CA ARG A 98 19.05 -11.47 17.43
C ARG A 98 19.48 -11.37 15.97
N ASN A 99 20.18 -10.29 15.62
CA ASN A 99 20.69 -10.05 14.28
C ASN A 99 21.68 -11.15 13.84
N ALA A 100 22.59 -11.56 14.70
CA ALA A 100 23.55 -12.63 14.41
C ALA A 100 22.83 -13.97 14.14
N ALA A 101 21.86 -14.34 14.97
CA ALA A 101 21.07 -15.56 14.79
C ALA A 101 20.25 -15.54 13.49
N ILE A 102 19.61 -14.41 13.17
CA ILE A 102 18.82 -14.24 11.93
C ILE A 102 19.70 -14.32 10.69
N MET A 103 20.86 -13.64 10.69
CA MET A 103 21.81 -13.68 9.58
C MET A 103 22.36 -15.09 9.35
N ARG A 104 22.76 -15.79 10.43
CA ARG A 104 23.24 -17.18 10.34
C ARG A 104 22.15 -18.13 9.85
N LEU A 105 20.91 -17.96 10.30
CA LEU A 105 19.77 -18.73 9.80
C LEU A 105 19.54 -18.49 8.31
N GLY A 106 19.60 -17.22 7.87
CA GLY A 106 19.53 -16.86 6.45
C GLY A 106 20.60 -17.54 5.63
N GLN A 107 21.86 -17.47 6.06
CA GLN A 107 23.00 -18.14 5.42
C GLN A 107 22.80 -19.65 5.35
N LYS A 108 22.42 -20.29 6.47
CA LYS A 108 22.15 -21.73 6.55
C LYS A 108 21.07 -22.19 5.56
N LEU A 109 20.05 -21.37 5.35
CA LEU A 109 18.92 -21.69 4.47
C LEU A 109 19.08 -21.16 3.03
N GLY A 110 20.16 -20.43 2.73
CA GLY A 110 20.33 -19.72 1.46
C GLY A 110 19.21 -18.69 1.21
N LYS A 111 18.70 -18.06 2.27
CA LYS A 111 17.60 -17.09 2.22
C LYS A 111 18.04 -15.74 2.79
N ASN A 112 17.59 -14.67 2.15
CA ASN A 112 17.67 -13.36 2.78
C ASN A 112 16.75 -13.29 4.02
N PRO A 113 17.11 -12.47 5.03
CA PRO A 113 16.29 -12.30 6.24
C PRO A 113 14.82 -11.99 5.94
N GLU A 114 14.50 -11.16 4.94
CA GLU A 114 13.12 -10.79 4.60
C GLU A 114 12.24 -11.95 4.11
N ARG A 115 12.85 -13.09 3.78
CA ARG A 115 12.18 -14.33 3.32
C ARG A 115 12.09 -15.39 4.41
N LEU A 116 12.57 -15.13 5.62
CA LEU A 116 12.47 -16.06 6.73
C LEU A 116 11.06 -16.03 7.34
N SER A 117 10.47 -17.22 7.48
CA SER A 117 9.17 -17.41 8.13
C SER A 117 9.34 -17.86 9.58
N ALA A 118 8.32 -17.67 10.42
CA ALA A 118 8.34 -18.18 11.80
C ALA A 118 8.64 -19.70 11.87
N GLN A 119 8.19 -20.47 10.88
CA GLN A 119 8.47 -21.90 10.81
C GLN A 119 9.97 -22.16 10.63
N ASN A 120 10.68 -21.34 9.84
CA ASN A 120 12.14 -21.47 9.68
C ASN A 120 12.88 -21.30 11.01
N PHE A 121 12.41 -20.42 11.90
CA PHE A 121 13.01 -20.26 13.24
C PHE A 121 12.75 -21.50 14.10
N LYS A 122 11.50 -22.00 14.12
CA LYS A 122 11.12 -23.19 14.92
C LYS A 122 11.89 -24.44 14.50
N ASP A 123 11.97 -24.70 13.19
CA ASP A 123 12.65 -25.86 12.62
C ASP A 123 14.17 -25.84 12.86
N ASN A 124 14.72 -24.70 13.29
CA ASN A 124 16.16 -24.50 13.51
C ASN A 124 16.49 -24.13 14.96
N GLY A 125 15.64 -24.50 15.93
CA GLY A 125 15.92 -24.28 17.37
C GLY A 125 15.83 -22.83 17.84
N LEU A 126 15.45 -21.89 16.96
CA LEU A 126 15.30 -20.47 17.27
C LEU A 126 13.86 -20.12 17.67
N GLY A 127 13.07 -21.11 18.09
CA GLY A 127 11.67 -20.91 18.48
C GLY A 127 11.50 -19.89 19.63
N THR A 128 12.43 -19.87 20.58
CA THR A 128 12.40 -18.91 21.70
C THR A 128 12.59 -17.46 21.25
N LEU A 129 13.26 -17.23 20.12
CA LEU A 129 13.46 -15.89 19.57
C LEU A 129 12.13 -15.28 19.10
N LEU A 130 11.15 -16.12 18.76
CA LEU A 130 9.78 -15.69 18.39
C LEU A 130 8.95 -15.19 19.58
N SER A 131 9.54 -15.07 20.78
CA SER A 131 8.96 -14.23 21.84
C SER A 131 8.88 -12.77 21.42
N PHE A 132 9.70 -12.35 20.46
CA PHE A 132 9.61 -11.06 19.77
C PHE A 132 8.77 -11.20 18.49
N PRO A 133 7.96 -10.19 18.12
CA PRO A 133 7.25 -10.20 16.85
C PRO A 133 8.21 -10.38 15.66
N LEU A 134 7.93 -11.34 14.78
CA LEU A 134 8.79 -11.68 13.65
C LEU A 134 9.11 -10.45 12.77
N TYR A 135 8.14 -9.57 12.56
CA TYR A 135 8.38 -8.33 11.82
C TYR A 135 9.45 -7.46 12.48
N GLU A 136 9.43 -7.26 13.80
CA GLU A 136 10.44 -6.44 14.49
C GLU A 136 11.84 -7.07 14.43
N LEU A 137 11.91 -8.39 14.54
CA LEU A 137 13.15 -9.15 14.36
C LEU A 137 13.75 -8.92 12.97
N ILE A 138 12.94 -9.15 11.93
CA ILE A 138 13.38 -9.00 10.55
C ILE A 138 13.68 -7.53 10.24
N LYS A 139 12.89 -6.57 10.75
CA LYS A 139 13.10 -5.13 10.59
C LYS A 139 14.42 -4.68 11.20
N ASP A 140 14.73 -5.08 12.43
CA ASP A 140 15.99 -4.77 13.10
C ASP A 140 17.20 -5.26 12.25
N THR A 141 17.14 -6.50 11.76
CA THR A 141 18.20 -7.06 10.91
C THR A 141 18.26 -6.40 9.52
N SER A 142 17.11 -6.14 8.91
CA SER A 142 17.00 -5.52 7.58
C SER A 142 17.49 -4.07 7.58
N SER A 143 17.33 -3.37 8.70
CA SER A 143 17.88 -2.02 8.91
C SER A 143 19.41 -2.01 8.84
N VAL A 144 20.07 -3.06 9.33
CA VAL A 144 21.53 -3.23 9.19
C VAL A 144 21.94 -3.38 7.72
N LEU A 145 21.06 -3.97 6.90
CA LEU A 145 21.27 -4.15 5.46
C LEU A 145 20.79 -2.94 4.62
N GLY A 146 20.28 -1.88 5.25
CA GLY A 146 19.73 -0.71 4.55
C GLY A 146 18.40 -0.97 3.83
N ILE A 147 17.74 -2.09 4.11
CA ILE A 147 16.45 -2.47 3.52
C ILE A 147 15.34 -1.72 4.24
N LYS A 148 14.43 -1.10 3.48
CA LYS A 148 13.29 -0.37 4.05
C LYS A 148 12.16 -1.30 4.50
N PRO A 149 11.33 -0.91 5.48
CA PRO A 149 10.25 -1.75 5.99
C PRO A 149 9.27 -2.27 4.93
N TRP A 150 8.98 -1.46 3.90
CA TRP A 150 8.10 -1.84 2.79
C TRP A 150 8.76 -2.71 1.73
N GLU A 151 10.09 -2.86 1.76
CA GLU A 151 10.79 -3.84 0.92
C GLU A 151 10.69 -5.26 1.49
N LEU A 152 10.14 -5.42 2.71
CA LEU A 152 9.83 -6.72 3.31
C LEU A 152 8.57 -7.35 2.68
N SER A 153 8.47 -8.67 2.77
CA SER A 153 7.34 -9.43 2.20
C SER A 153 5.97 -9.01 2.77
N LYS A 154 5.91 -8.56 4.03
CA LYS A 154 4.72 -7.99 4.68
C LYS A 154 5.13 -6.95 5.72
N VAL A 155 4.35 -5.88 5.78
CA VAL A 155 4.38 -4.90 6.89
C VAL A 155 3.25 -5.21 7.90
N PRO A 156 3.31 -4.71 9.15
CA PRO A 156 2.25 -4.89 10.13
C PRO A 156 0.90 -4.37 9.65
N ILE A 157 -0.16 -4.91 10.24
CA ILE A 157 -1.51 -4.37 10.06
C ILE A 157 -1.50 -2.90 10.51
N ASN A 158 -2.17 -2.03 9.75
CA ASN A 158 -2.22 -0.57 9.96
C ASN A 158 -0.87 0.17 9.82
N PHE A 159 0.18 -0.47 9.29
CA PHE A 159 1.46 0.21 9.05
C PHE A 159 1.30 1.49 8.22
N TRP A 160 0.46 1.45 7.18
CA TRP A 160 0.18 2.59 6.29
C TRP A 160 -0.85 3.58 6.83
N SER A 161 -1.42 3.32 8.01
CA SER A 161 -2.32 4.28 8.68
C SER A 161 -1.55 5.43 9.33
N ASP A 162 -0.24 5.26 9.53
CA ASP A 162 0.65 6.32 10.00
C ASP A 162 1.13 7.17 8.82
N SER A 163 0.79 8.47 8.84
CA SER A 163 1.18 9.41 7.81
C SER A 163 2.69 9.56 7.67
N GLU A 164 3.47 9.36 8.74
CA GLU A 164 4.93 9.46 8.69
C GLU A 164 5.54 8.30 7.88
N HIS A 165 5.02 7.07 8.01
CA HIS A 165 5.46 5.96 7.17
C HIS A 165 5.14 6.20 5.69
N VAL A 166 3.97 6.79 5.40
CA VAL A 166 3.58 7.13 4.03
C VAL A 166 4.52 8.20 3.44
N LYS A 167 4.85 9.24 4.22
CA LYS A 167 5.81 10.28 3.83
C LYS A 167 7.20 9.72 3.57
N GLU A 168 7.73 8.90 4.49
CA GLU A 168 9.06 8.31 4.34
C GLU A 168 9.15 7.43 3.09
N ALA A 169 8.13 6.60 2.86
CA ALA A 169 8.05 5.76 1.67
C ALA A 169 8.03 6.56 0.37
N MET A 170 7.29 7.69 0.37
CA MET A 170 7.22 8.58 -0.79
C MET A 170 8.53 9.30 -1.07
N LEU A 171 9.16 9.89 -0.05
CA LEU A 171 10.47 10.54 -0.20
C LEU A 171 11.52 9.55 -0.73
N TRP A 172 11.49 8.32 -0.23
CA TRP A 172 12.37 7.27 -0.71
C TRP A 172 12.08 6.88 -2.17
N LEU A 173 10.80 6.76 -2.57
CA LEU A 173 10.42 6.43 -3.94
C LEU A 173 10.83 7.52 -4.93
N GLU A 174 10.65 8.79 -4.55
CA GLU A 174 11.09 9.95 -5.32
C GLU A 174 12.60 9.95 -5.51
N ALA A 175 13.37 9.75 -4.43
CA ALA A 175 14.82 9.67 -4.50
C ALA A 175 15.31 8.49 -5.37
N ARG A 176 14.64 7.33 -5.28
CA ARG A 176 15.01 6.11 -6.02
C ARG A 176 14.68 6.19 -7.51
N THR A 177 13.58 6.84 -7.87
CA THR A 177 13.14 6.96 -9.27
C THR A 177 13.66 8.24 -9.95
N GLY A 178 14.06 9.25 -9.17
CA GLY A 178 14.38 10.58 -9.67
C GLY A 178 13.18 11.37 -10.18
N LYS A 179 11.96 10.87 -9.97
CA LYS A 179 10.71 11.48 -10.43
C LYS A 179 10.18 12.45 -9.39
N ALA A 180 9.63 13.56 -9.86
CA ALA A 180 8.86 14.44 -8.99
C ALA A 180 7.58 13.70 -8.49
N PRO A 181 7.03 14.05 -7.31
CA PRO A 181 5.86 13.35 -6.77
C PRO A 181 4.71 13.21 -7.77
N LEU A 182 4.49 14.26 -8.59
CA LEU A 182 3.40 14.33 -9.56
C LEU A 182 3.60 13.46 -10.82
N GLU A 183 4.82 12.99 -11.05
CA GLU A 183 5.16 12.11 -12.17
C GLU A 183 5.02 10.62 -11.81
N LEU A 184 4.86 10.32 -10.53
CA LEU A 184 4.73 8.96 -10.03
C LEU A 184 3.38 8.35 -10.40
N ILE A 185 3.43 7.16 -11.00
CA ILE A 185 2.26 6.39 -11.43
C ILE A 185 2.24 5.01 -10.75
N GLY A 186 1.11 4.30 -10.79
CA GLY A 186 0.94 3.02 -10.10
C GLY A 186 2.09 2.01 -10.31
N PRO A 187 2.58 1.82 -11.56
CA PRO A 187 3.74 0.97 -11.82
C PRO A 187 5.02 1.33 -11.04
N ASP A 188 5.25 2.60 -10.72
CA ASP A 188 6.43 3.03 -9.95
C ASP A 188 6.40 2.46 -8.53
N PHE A 189 5.23 2.43 -7.90
CA PHE A 189 5.05 1.86 -6.56
C PHE A 189 5.20 0.33 -6.60
N ILE A 190 4.55 -0.33 -7.55
CA ILE A 190 4.55 -1.81 -7.67
C ILE A 190 5.97 -2.33 -7.89
N SER A 191 6.72 -1.68 -8.78
CA SER A 191 8.09 -2.08 -9.12
C SER A 191 9.09 -1.82 -7.99
N ASN A 192 8.69 -1.09 -6.95
CA ASN A 192 9.52 -0.74 -5.79
C ASN A 192 8.90 -1.24 -4.47
N SER A 193 8.19 -2.37 -4.50
CA SER A 193 7.61 -3.04 -3.32
C SER A 193 6.57 -2.23 -2.53
N LEU A 194 6.09 -1.11 -3.06
CA LEU A 194 5.06 -0.26 -2.45
C LEU A 194 3.64 -0.62 -2.87
N TYR A 195 3.42 -1.86 -3.34
CA TYR A 195 2.07 -2.34 -3.65
C TYR A 195 1.15 -2.32 -2.42
N GLY A 196 1.68 -2.68 -1.24
CA GLY A 196 0.92 -2.62 0.01
C GLY A 196 0.46 -1.21 0.36
N LEU A 197 1.29 -0.19 0.08
CA LEU A 197 0.92 1.21 0.26
C LEU A 197 -0.22 1.57 -0.70
N LEU A 198 -0.12 1.20 -1.98
CA LEU A 198 -1.20 1.45 -2.93
C LEU A 198 -2.51 0.79 -2.48
N GLN A 199 -2.47 -0.46 -2.03
CA GLN A 199 -3.67 -1.16 -1.54
C GLN A 199 -4.32 -0.44 -0.36
N ALA A 200 -3.53 0.11 0.56
CA ALA A 200 -4.05 0.88 1.70
C ALA A 200 -4.84 2.14 1.27
N PHE A 201 -4.66 2.60 0.03
CA PHE A 201 -5.32 3.76 -0.56
C PHE A 201 -6.20 3.38 -1.77
N ASP A 202 -6.81 2.19 -1.76
CA ASP A 202 -7.68 1.66 -2.84
C ASP A 202 -7.02 1.62 -4.24
N GLY A 203 -5.70 1.50 -4.30
CA GLY A 203 -4.93 1.57 -5.55
C GLY A 203 -4.82 2.96 -6.16
N LYS A 204 -5.23 4.03 -5.46
CA LYS A 204 -5.25 5.41 -5.98
C LYS A 204 -3.95 6.12 -5.62
N THR A 205 -3.07 6.29 -6.59
CA THR A 205 -1.82 7.07 -6.43
C THR A 205 -2.09 8.51 -6.00
N SER A 206 -3.18 9.13 -6.47
CA SER A 206 -3.56 10.49 -6.06
C SER A 206 -3.80 10.61 -4.55
N ALA A 207 -4.36 9.57 -3.92
CA ALA A 207 -4.67 9.58 -2.50
C ALA A 207 -3.40 9.41 -1.65
N VAL A 208 -2.46 8.55 -2.09
CA VAL A 208 -1.14 8.43 -1.48
C VAL A 208 -0.38 9.76 -1.54
N LEU A 209 -0.37 10.41 -2.71
CA LEU A 209 0.30 11.70 -2.89
C LEU A 209 -0.30 12.80 -2.03
N ALA A 210 -1.63 12.89 -1.94
CA ALA A 210 -2.30 13.84 -1.07
C ALA A 210 -1.99 13.60 0.42
N SER A 211 -1.84 12.34 0.82
CA SER A 211 -1.46 11.99 2.19
C SER A 211 0.00 12.32 2.52
N ALA A 212 0.92 12.05 1.59
CA ALA A 212 2.36 12.27 1.79
C ALA A 212 2.73 13.74 1.65
N HIS A 213 2.07 14.47 0.76
CA HIS A 213 2.36 15.87 0.48
C HIS A 213 1.09 16.72 0.54
N PRO A 214 0.55 17.01 1.75
CA PRO A 214 -0.67 17.80 1.91
C PRO A 214 -0.55 19.22 1.33
N ASP A 215 0.67 19.78 1.35
CA ASP A 215 0.96 21.12 0.83
C ASP A 215 1.21 21.14 -0.69
N LEU A 216 1.33 19.97 -1.32
CA LEU A 216 1.57 19.85 -2.75
C LEU A 216 0.31 20.20 -3.52
N ARG A 217 0.15 21.49 -3.79
CA ARG A 217 -0.90 22.00 -4.66
C ARG A 217 -0.63 21.53 -6.09
N LEU A 218 -1.36 20.49 -6.49
CA LEU A 218 -1.41 20.02 -7.86
C LEU A 218 -1.91 21.15 -8.77
N ASN A 219 -1.03 21.72 -9.58
CA ASN A 219 -1.46 22.56 -10.71
C ASN A 219 -1.59 21.67 -11.96
N PRO A 220 -2.80 21.18 -12.29
CA PRO A 220 -3.01 20.22 -13.37
C PRO A 220 -2.72 20.79 -14.76
N ILE A 221 -2.56 22.11 -14.89
CA ILE A 221 -2.19 22.80 -16.14
C ILE A 221 -0.69 22.61 -16.42
N ILE A 222 0.13 22.44 -15.38
CA ILE A 222 1.59 22.29 -15.48
C ILE A 222 1.99 20.80 -15.56
N VAL A 223 1.28 19.91 -14.85
CA VAL A 223 1.63 18.48 -14.86
C VAL A 223 1.23 17.81 -16.18
N ALA A 224 2.20 17.23 -16.90
CA ALA A 224 1.94 16.48 -18.14
C ALA A 224 1.03 15.26 -17.92
N LYS A 225 0.95 14.73 -16.69
CA LYS A 225 0.02 13.66 -16.29
C LYS A 225 -0.33 13.77 -14.82
N VAL A 226 -1.61 14.01 -14.54
CA VAL A 226 -2.14 13.91 -13.18
C VAL A 226 -2.33 12.42 -12.81
N PRO A 227 -2.20 12.06 -11.52
CA PRO A 227 -2.37 10.68 -11.08
C PRO A 227 -3.77 10.14 -11.35
N ASP A 228 -3.90 8.81 -11.45
CA ASP A 228 -5.19 8.17 -11.64
C ASP A 228 -6.11 8.48 -10.45
N GLY A 229 -7.38 8.77 -10.75
CA GLY A 229 -8.35 9.20 -9.73
C GLY A 229 -8.33 10.69 -9.39
N TYR A 230 -7.33 11.48 -9.83
CA TYR A 230 -7.22 12.91 -9.51
C TYR A 230 -8.49 13.71 -9.88
N TRP A 231 -9.02 13.51 -11.08
CA TRP A 231 -10.24 14.18 -11.57
C TRP A 231 -11.55 13.63 -10.97
N SER A 232 -11.49 12.66 -10.06
CA SER A 232 -12.67 12.20 -9.29
C SER A 232 -12.93 13.07 -8.06
N SER A 233 -11.93 13.82 -7.59
CA SER A 233 -12.09 14.73 -6.46
C SER A 233 -12.89 15.96 -6.89
N LEU A 234 -13.95 16.26 -6.15
CA LEU A 234 -14.80 17.42 -6.40
C LEU A 234 -14.04 18.73 -6.17
N ASP A 235 -13.11 18.76 -5.22
CA ASP A 235 -12.31 19.95 -4.92
C ASP A 235 -11.33 20.25 -6.05
N ASN A 236 -10.66 19.22 -6.59
CA ASN A 236 -9.79 19.36 -7.76
C ASN A 236 -10.58 19.84 -8.99
N LEU A 237 -11.83 19.38 -9.13
CA LEU A 237 -12.72 19.82 -10.21
C LEU A 237 -13.10 21.30 -10.04
N ARG A 238 -13.48 21.71 -8.83
CA ARG A 238 -13.84 23.10 -8.49
C ARG A 238 -12.70 24.06 -8.74
N GLU A 239 -11.48 23.70 -8.33
CA GLU A 239 -10.31 24.54 -8.53
C GLU A 239 -9.97 24.69 -10.01
N ALA A 240 -9.87 23.58 -10.74
CA ALA A 240 -9.50 23.62 -12.16
C ALA A 240 -10.52 24.39 -13.01
N VAL A 241 -11.82 24.16 -12.78
CA VAL A 241 -12.87 24.89 -13.49
C VAL A 241 -12.98 26.32 -13.00
N GLY A 242 -12.80 26.58 -11.71
CA GLY A 242 -12.79 27.93 -11.14
C GLY A 242 -11.69 28.82 -11.73
N SER A 243 -10.48 28.28 -11.92
CA SER A 243 -9.40 28.99 -12.61
C SER A 243 -9.76 29.26 -14.07
N LEU A 244 -10.34 28.29 -14.77
CA LEU A 244 -10.79 28.46 -16.16
C LEU A 244 -11.91 29.52 -16.28
N VAL A 245 -12.84 29.57 -15.32
CA VAL A 245 -13.89 30.60 -15.24
C VAL A 245 -13.26 31.99 -15.02
N LYS A 246 -12.28 32.12 -14.13
CA LYS A 246 -11.58 33.37 -13.88
C LYS A 246 -10.80 33.86 -15.11
N GLU A 247 -10.08 32.98 -15.78
CA GLU A 247 -9.26 33.33 -16.95
C GLU A 247 -10.09 33.67 -18.19
N THR A 248 -11.21 32.96 -18.40
CA THR A 248 -12.07 33.18 -19.58
C THR A 248 -13.17 34.22 -19.35
N GLY A 249 -13.48 34.55 -18.09
CA GLY A 249 -14.65 35.36 -17.71
C GLY A 249 -15.99 34.67 -17.97
N LYS A 250 -15.99 33.40 -18.38
CA LYS A 250 -17.20 32.64 -18.71
C LYS A 250 -17.64 31.81 -17.50
N PRO A 251 -18.94 31.79 -17.16
CA PRO A 251 -19.44 30.88 -16.13
C PRO A 251 -19.26 29.42 -16.56
N SER A 252 -19.20 28.50 -15.60
CA SER A 252 -18.84 27.08 -15.82
C SER A 252 -19.67 26.37 -16.92
N HIS A 253 -20.97 26.70 -17.00
CA HIS A 253 -21.90 26.13 -17.97
C HIS A 253 -21.75 26.70 -19.40
N MET A 254 -21.06 27.84 -19.55
CA MET A 254 -20.74 28.48 -20.84
C MET A 254 -19.37 28.06 -21.38
N LEU A 255 -18.58 27.29 -20.61
CA LEU A 255 -17.28 26.81 -21.05
C LEU A 255 -17.41 25.78 -22.17
N THR A 256 -16.56 25.91 -23.19
CA THR A 256 -16.55 25.06 -24.38
C THR A 256 -15.40 24.06 -24.34
N GLU A 257 -15.44 22.99 -25.15
CA GLU A 257 -14.30 22.05 -25.29
C GLU A 257 -12.99 22.78 -25.64
N LYS A 258 -13.08 23.84 -26.45
CA LYS A 258 -11.91 24.65 -26.83
C LYS A 258 -11.32 25.37 -25.62
N ASP A 259 -12.14 25.87 -24.71
CA ASP A 259 -11.67 26.53 -23.49
C ASP A 259 -10.85 25.53 -22.66
N TYR A 260 -11.35 24.31 -22.42
CA TYR A 260 -10.60 23.27 -21.70
C TYR A 260 -9.30 22.87 -22.41
N ARG A 261 -9.33 22.66 -23.73
CA ARG A 261 -8.13 22.22 -24.48
C ARG A 261 -7.06 23.29 -24.54
N THR A 262 -7.44 24.56 -24.75
CA THR A 262 -6.52 25.70 -24.79
C THR A 262 -5.80 25.87 -23.46
N HIS A 263 -6.47 25.61 -22.34
CA HIS A 263 -5.90 25.70 -20.99
C HIS A 263 -5.36 24.37 -20.48
N LYS A 264 -4.98 23.44 -21.37
CA LYS A 264 -4.35 22.14 -21.05
C LYS A 264 -5.19 21.20 -20.16
N LEU A 265 -6.49 21.45 -19.99
CA LEU A 265 -7.44 20.60 -19.25
C LEU A 265 -8.12 19.53 -20.13
N GLY A 266 -7.48 19.14 -21.24
CA GLY A 266 -8.03 18.15 -22.18
C GLY A 266 -8.27 16.77 -21.57
N ARG A 267 -7.48 16.35 -20.57
CA ARG A 267 -7.66 15.08 -19.87
C ARG A 267 -8.83 15.08 -18.88
N LEU A 268 -9.03 16.20 -18.18
CA LEU A 268 -10.25 16.42 -17.38
C LEU A 268 -11.47 16.31 -18.29
N LEU A 269 -11.44 17.00 -19.43
CA LEU A 269 -12.51 16.96 -20.41
C LEU A 269 -12.78 15.53 -20.91
N ALA A 270 -11.73 14.77 -21.28
CA ALA A 270 -11.85 13.40 -21.76
C ALA A 270 -12.50 12.46 -20.73
N ARG A 271 -12.16 12.58 -19.45
CA ARG A 271 -12.74 11.78 -18.37
C ARG A 271 -14.26 11.92 -18.28
N TYR A 272 -14.78 13.13 -18.51
CA TYR A 272 -16.20 13.41 -18.49
C TYR A 272 -16.85 13.25 -19.87
N GLY A 273 -16.30 12.39 -20.72
CA GLY A 273 -16.85 12.05 -22.04
C GLY A 273 -16.78 13.20 -23.05
N ASN A 274 -15.80 14.09 -22.90
CA ASN A 274 -15.67 15.34 -23.65
C ASN A 274 -16.88 16.28 -23.52
N SER A 275 -17.57 16.27 -22.38
CA SER A 275 -18.74 17.10 -22.13
C SER A 275 -18.47 18.18 -21.08
N PRO A 276 -18.23 19.44 -21.49
CA PRO A 276 -18.15 20.59 -20.58
C PRO A 276 -19.36 20.70 -19.65
N LEU A 277 -20.55 20.39 -20.16
CA LEU A 277 -21.77 20.44 -19.36
C LEU A 277 -21.80 19.36 -18.27
N LYS A 278 -21.32 18.15 -18.56
CA LYS A 278 -21.25 17.09 -17.54
C LYS A 278 -20.36 17.52 -16.38
N ILE A 279 -19.28 18.24 -16.67
CA ILE A 279 -18.40 18.85 -15.67
C ILE A 279 -19.16 19.94 -14.88
N ALA A 280 -19.84 20.86 -15.57
CA ALA A 280 -20.61 21.92 -14.91
C ALA A 280 -21.70 21.37 -13.98
N LYS A 281 -22.44 20.33 -14.40
CA LYS A 281 -23.44 19.65 -13.58
C LYS A 281 -22.86 18.87 -12.39
N MET A 282 -21.60 18.44 -12.46
CA MET A 282 -20.95 17.84 -11.28
C MET A 282 -20.60 18.90 -10.23
N LEU A 283 -20.34 20.14 -10.66
CA LEU A 283 -20.04 21.26 -9.76
C LEU A 283 -21.30 21.88 -9.16
N ASP A 284 -22.36 21.88 -9.94
CA ASP A 284 -23.67 22.41 -9.59
C ASP A 284 -24.76 21.44 -10.09
N PRO A 285 -25.17 20.46 -9.26
CA PRO A 285 -26.17 19.46 -9.63
C PRO A 285 -27.54 20.06 -9.99
N ASP A 286 -27.88 21.21 -9.39
CA ASP A 286 -29.14 21.92 -9.59
C ASP A 286 -29.10 22.90 -10.76
N LEU A 287 -28.01 22.90 -11.53
CA LEU A 287 -27.81 23.78 -12.68
C LEU A 287 -28.87 23.54 -13.77
N GLU A 288 -29.84 24.46 -13.82
CA GLU A 288 -30.78 24.59 -14.93
C GLU A 288 -30.11 25.33 -16.09
N VAL A 289 -29.96 24.65 -17.23
CA VAL A 289 -29.43 25.26 -18.45
C VAL A 289 -30.57 25.42 -19.44
N ASP A 290 -30.96 26.66 -19.70
CA ASP A 290 -31.87 26.99 -20.80
C ASP A 290 -31.13 26.82 -22.14
N PRO A 291 -31.47 25.78 -22.92
CA PRO A 291 -30.74 25.47 -24.14
C PRO A 291 -31.15 26.36 -25.32
N THR A 292 -32.12 27.26 -25.13
CA THR A 292 -32.60 28.22 -26.15
C THR A 292 -31.82 29.53 -26.16
N VAL A 293 -31.01 29.78 -25.12
CA VAL A 293 -30.16 30.97 -24.97
C VAL A 293 -28.67 30.64 -24.95
N VAL A 294 -28.31 29.36 -24.80
CA VAL A 294 -26.92 28.91 -24.69
C VAL A 294 -26.59 27.93 -25.81
N ARG A 295 -25.42 28.10 -26.44
CA ARG A 295 -24.90 27.14 -27.43
C ARG A 295 -24.47 25.85 -26.72
N VAL A 296 -25.25 24.78 -26.91
CA VAL A 296 -25.02 23.50 -26.22
C VAL A 296 -23.85 22.69 -26.81
N PRO A 297 -23.11 21.90 -26.00
CA PRO A 297 -21.98 21.08 -26.47
C PRO A 297 -22.36 19.97 -27.47
N ARG A 298 -21.36 19.45 -28.19
CA ARG A 298 -21.54 18.31 -29.10
C ARG A 298 -22.04 17.08 -28.31
N GLY A 299 -23.08 16.42 -28.81
CA GLY A 299 -23.70 15.25 -28.14
C GLY A 299 -24.71 15.59 -27.03
N TYR A 300 -24.88 16.86 -26.66
CA TYR A 300 -25.90 17.30 -25.69
C TYR A 300 -27.31 16.75 -26.00
N TRP A 301 -27.67 16.76 -27.28
CA TRP A 301 -28.96 16.28 -27.77
C TRP A 301 -29.14 14.75 -27.79
N ASN A 302 -28.12 13.97 -27.45
CA ASN A 302 -28.28 12.52 -27.33
C ASN A 302 -29.18 12.14 -26.14
N SER A 303 -29.18 12.97 -25.08
CA SER A 303 -30.10 12.83 -23.95
C SER A 303 -31.53 13.16 -24.37
N ILE A 304 -32.49 12.28 -24.05
CA ILE A 304 -33.92 12.53 -24.25
C ILE A 304 -34.38 13.69 -23.35
N ALA A 305 -33.94 13.71 -22.09
CA ALA A 305 -34.30 14.76 -21.13
C ALA A 305 -33.88 16.16 -21.61
N ASN A 306 -32.67 16.29 -22.16
CA ASN A 306 -32.18 17.57 -22.68
C ASN A 306 -33.02 18.07 -23.88
N ARG A 307 -33.48 17.13 -24.73
CA ARG A 307 -34.38 17.46 -25.85
C ARG A 307 -35.75 17.89 -25.35
N GLN A 308 -36.27 17.23 -24.32
CA GLN A 308 -37.54 17.59 -23.69
C GLN A 308 -37.50 19.02 -23.13
N VAL A 309 -36.49 19.33 -22.32
CA VAL A 309 -36.30 20.68 -21.75
C VAL A 309 -36.25 21.74 -22.85
N ALA A 310 -35.50 21.50 -23.92
CA ALA A 310 -35.40 22.46 -25.03
C ALA A 310 -36.72 22.72 -25.75
N VAL A 311 -37.51 21.68 -25.98
CA VAL A 311 -38.80 21.81 -26.65
C VAL A 311 -39.82 22.49 -25.72
N ILE A 312 -39.85 22.13 -24.43
CA ILE A 312 -40.72 22.78 -23.44
C ILE A 312 -40.41 24.28 -23.36
N GLU A 313 -39.14 24.64 -23.28
CA GLU A 313 -38.73 26.04 -23.17
C GLU A 313 -38.99 26.81 -24.48
N LEU A 314 -38.82 26.18 -25.64
CA LEU A 314 -39.21 26.75 -26.93
C LEU A 314 -40.72 27.04 -26.98
N LEU A 315 -41.56 26.11 -26.53
CA LEU A 315 -43.02 26.29 -26.46
C LEU A 315 -43.37 27.46 -25.53
N ARG A 316 -42.76 27.49 -24.34
CA ARG A 316 -42.95 28.56 -23.36
C ARG A 316 -42.60 29.94 -23.92
N LYS A 317 -41.47 30.07 -24.64
CA LYS A 317 -41.01 31.34 -25.21
C LYS A 317 -41.79 31.79 -26.44
N THR A 318 -42.30 30.85 -27.22
CA THR A 318 -43.09 31.16 -28.43
C THR A 318 -44.58 31.35 -28.14
N GLY A 319 -45.07 30.78 -27.04
CA GLY A 319 -46.51 30.71 -26.74
C GLY A 319 -47.30 29.81 -27.69
N LYS A 320 -46.61 29.05 -28.55
CA LYS A 320 -47.21 28.20 -29.58
C LYS A 320 -47.55 26.82 -29.02
N LYS A 321 -48.57 26.19 -29.59
CA LYS A 321 -48.84 24.76 -29.36
C LYS A 321 -47.82 23.89 -30.09
N PRO A 322 -47.57 22.64 -29.65
CA PRO A 322 -46.57 21.79 -30.31
C PRO A 322 -46.80 21.57 -31.81
N ALA A 323 -48.05 21.46 -32.28
CA ALA A 323 -48.39 21.36 -33.71
C ALA A 323 -48.06 22.63 -34.53
N GLU A 324 -47.91 23.78 -33.88
CA GLU A 324 -47.67 25.07 -34.53
C GLU A 324 -46.17 25.41 -34.65
N ILE A 325 -45.32 24.68 -33.92
CA ILE A 325 -43.86 24.85 -33.96
C ILE A 325 -43.32 24.36 -35.30
N LYS A 326 -42.53 25.22 -35.96
CA LYS A 326 -41.86 24.91 -37.23
C LYS A 326 -40.35 25.08 -37.10
N GLU A 327 -39.61 24.59 -38.10
CA GLU A 327 -38.14 24.71 -38.16
C GLU A 327 -37.63 26.16 -37.93
N PRO A 328 -38.25 27.22 -38.49
CA PRO A 328 -37.82 28.60 -38.22
C PRO A 328 -37.87 28.98 -36.73
N ASP A 329 -38.79 28.40 -35.95
CA ASP A 329 -38.86 28.64 -34.51
C ASP A 329 -37.65 28.05 -33.80
N PHE A 330 -37.24 26.82 -34.13
CA PHE A 330 -36.00 26.23 -33.58
C PHE A 330 -34.78 27.08 -33.93
N ASN A 331 -34.67 27.51 -35.19
CA ASN A 331 -33.53 28.31 -35.63
C ASN A 331 -33.47 29.67 -34.95
N ARG A 332 -34.62 30.34 -34.77
CA ARG A 332 -34.73 31.65 -34.08
C ARG A 332 -34.21 31.61 -32.65
N TYR A 333 -34.36 30.47 -31.96
CA TYR A 333 -33.94 30.27 -30.58
C TYR A 333 -32.67 29.40 -30.46
N GLY A 334 -31.80 29.41 -31.47
CA GLY A 334 -30.49 28.75 -31.39
C GLY A 334 -30.52 27.21 -31.36
N LEU A 335 -31.69 26.60 -31.53
CA LEU A 335 -31.91 25.14 -31.53
C LEU A 335 -31.69 24.49 -32.91
N GLY A 336 -31.05 25.20 -33.85
CA GLY A 336 -30.79 24.67 -35.20
C GLY A 336 -29.91 23.41 -35.25
N SER A 337 -29.20 23.08 -34.17
CA SER A 337 -28.48 21.81 -34.04
C SER A 337 -29.38 20.65 -33.58
N LEU A 338 -30.42 20.95 -32.80
CA LEU A 338 -31.44 19.99 -32.38
C LEU A 338 -32.29 19.55 -33.57
N ILE A 339 -32.76 20.51 -34.38
CA ILE A 339 -33.62 20.19 -35.53
C ILE A 339 -32.88 19.35 -36.59
N ARG A 340 -31.61 19.68 -36.89
CA ARG A 340 -30.74 18.88 -37.76
C ARG A 340 -30.47 17.46 -37.25
N LEU A 341 -30.52 17.24 -35.94
CA LEU A 341 -30.43 15.89 -35.37
C LEU A 341 -31.78 15.17 -35.51
N ALA A 342 -32.88 15.89 -35.32
CA ALA A 342 -34.22 15.36 -35.39
C ALA A 342 -34.63 14.95 -36.81
N GLU A 343 -34.25 15.72 -37.82
CA GLU A 343 -34.40 15.37 -39.24
C GLU A 343 -33.63 14.08 -39.59
N ARG A 344 -32.39 13.97 -39.13
CA ARG A 344 -31.55 12.78 -39.35
C ARG A 344 -32.08 11.52 -38.68
N LYS A 345 -32.82 11.65 -37.58
CA LYS A 345 -33.33 10.53 -36.77
C LYS A 345 -34.86 10.39 -36.81
N GLN A 346 -35.53 11.20 -37.63
CA GLN A 346 -36.99 11.27 -37.84
C GLN A 346 -37.88 11.25 -36.57
N TRP A 347 -37.40 11.74 -35.42
CA TRP A 347 -38.14 11.61 -34.15
C TRP A 347 -39.03 12.80 -33.78
N THR A 348 -38.87 13.96 -34.43
CA THR A 348 -39.51 15.23 -34.03
C THR A 348 -41.04 15.16 -34.07
N LYS A 349 -41.62 14.62 -35.16
CA LYS A 349 -43.09 14.51 -35.31
C LYS A 349 -43.71 13.58 -34.26
N THR A 350 -43.08 12.41 -34.04
CA THR A 350 -43.53 11.43 -33.06
C THR A 350 -43.46 11.97 -31.63
N PHE A 351 -42.42 12.75 -31.34
CA PHE A 351 -42.21 13.34 -30.03
C PHE A 351 -43.15 14.52 -29.74
N LEU A 352 -43.34 15.44 -30.69
CA LEU A 352 -44.29 16.55 -30.54
C LEU A 352 -45.72 16.04 -30.35
N ARG A 353 -46.11 15.00 -31.10
CA ARG A 353 -47.42 14.33 -30.93
C ARG A 353 -47.57 13.73 -29.54
N LYS A 354 -46.56 13.00 -29.05
CA LYS A 354 -46.59 12.46 -27.67
C LYS A 354 -46.70 13.57 -26.62
N LEU A 355 -46.05 14.71 -26.84
CA LEU A 355 -46.14 15.85 -25.92
C LEU A 355 -47.53 16.48 -25.92
N GLU A 356 -48.19 16.58 -27.08
CA GLU A 356 -49.58 17.02 -27.18
C GLU A 356 -50.54 16.05 -26.51
N ASP A 357 -50.36 14.75 -26.72
CA ASP A 357 -51.18 13.71 -26.09
C ASP A 357 -51.07 13.80 -24.55
N THR A 358 -49.85 14.05 -24.03
CA THR A 358 -49.59 14.18 -22.58
C THR A 358 -50.15 15.48 -22.00
N GLN A 359 -49.99 16.62 -22.69
CA GLN A 359 -50.57 17.90 -22.25
C GLN A 359 -52.11 17.95 -22.40
N ALA A 360 -52.67 17.21 -23.36
CA ALA A 360 -54.11 17.05 -23.52
C ALA A 360 -54.73 16.16 -22.43
N GLU A 361 -53.97 15.21 -21.88
CA GLU A 361 -54.38 14.39 -20.72
C GLU A 361 -54.40 15.19 -19.41
N GLU A 362 -53.46 16.11 -19.19
CA GLU A 362 -53.44 16.99 -18.01
C GLU A 362 -54.57 18.04 -18.00
N VAL A 363 -55.14 18.37 -19.16
CA VAL A 363 -56.21 19.38 -19.32
C VAL A 363 -57.62 18.75 -19.31
N LYS A 364 -57.74 17.41 -19.36
CA LYS A 364 -59.05 16.76 -19.17
C LYS A 364 -59.50 16.98 -17.72
N PRO A 365 -60.68 17.56 -17.47
CA PRO A 365 -61.21 17.62 -16.11
C PRO A 365 -61.30 16.19 -15.60
N LYS A 366 -60.73 15.94 -14.41
CA LYS A 366 -60.98 14.71 -13.65
C LYS A 366 -62.50 14.59 -13.55
N THR A 367 -63.06 13.68 -14.33
CA THR A 367 -64.49 13.42 -14.35
C THR A 367 -64.74 12.43 -13.22
N SER A 368 -65.44 12.96 -12.21
CA SER A 368 -65.98 12.32 -11.01
C SER A 368 -65.00 11.97 -9.89
#